data_AF-A0A920IYK9-F1
#
_entry.id   AF-A0A920IYK9-F1
#
_cell.length_a   1.000
_cell.length_b   1.000
_cell.length_c   1.000
_cell.angle_alpha   90.00
_cell.angle_beta   90.00
_cell.angle_gamma   90.00
#
_symmetry.space_group_name_H-M   'P 1'
#
loop_
_entity.id
_entity.type
_entity.pdbx_description
1 polymer ?
#
loop_
_entity_poly.entity_id
_entity_poly.type
_entity_poly.pdbx_seq_one_letter_code
_entity_poly.pdbx_strand_id
1 'polypeptide(L)'
;MGSPEEYKSISQTIKVGDRINSSNLSRKLISMYFNRDDFQSNRGTFSIKGDTMEIIPSYEEFSIKIEFFGDLVDRITEFRYTNKK
;
A
#
# COMPACT_ATOMS: atom_id res chain seq x y z
N MET A 1 21.33 6.50 -4.92
CA MET A 1 20.19 7.43 -4.85
C MET A 1 19.42 7.24 -6.15
N GLY A 2 18.33 6.47 -6.11
CA GLY A 2 17.60 6.06 -7.30
C GLY A 2 16.97 7.27 -8.01
N SER A 3 17.00 7.26 -9.33
CA SER A 3 16.46 8.37 -10.13
C SER A 3 14.92 8.33 -10.11
N PRO A 4 14.21 9.47 -10.26
CA PRO A 4 12.74 9.50 -10.37
C PRO A 4 12.15 8.56 -11.44
N GLU A 5 12.95 8.17 -12.44
CA GLU A 5 12.61 7.16 -13.45
C GLU A 5 12.59 5.72 -12.89
N GLU A 6 13.47 5.37 -11.94
CA GLU A 6 13.43 4.09 -11.21
C GLU A 6 12.18 4.02 -10.30
N TYR A 7 11.74 5.13 -9.72
CA TYR A 7 10.52 5.20 -8.92
C TYR A 7 9.24 5.02 -9.77
N LYS A 8 9.23 5.53 -11.02
CA LYS A 8 8.12 5.28 -11.96
C LYS A 8 8.08 3.84 -12.47
N SER A 9 9.22 3.16 -12.54
CA SER A 9 9.30 1.78 -13.01
C SER A 9 8.69 0.77 -12.04
N ILE A 10 8.33 1.20 -10.83
CA ILE A 10 7.78 0.37 -9.77
C ILE A 10 6.48 1.00 -9.24
N SER A 11 5.53 1.28 -10.13
CA SER A 11 4.17 1.68 -9.73
C SER A 11 3.21 0.51 -9.87
N GLN A 12 2.45 0.21 -8.82
CA GLN A 12 1.34 -0.74 -8.89
C GLN A 12 0.02 0.01 -8.89
N THR A 13 -0.73 -0.09 -9.98
CA THR A 13 -2.11 0.42 -10.05
C THR A 13 -3.06 -0.65 -9.54
N ILE A 14 -3.99 -0.26 -8.67
CA ILE A 14 -5.04 -1.11 -8.13
C ILE A 14 -6.35 -0.35 -8.22
N LYS A 15 -7.42 -1.05 -8.59
CA LYS A 15 -8.78 -0.52 -8.68
C LYS A 15 -9.73 -1.40 -7.89
N VAL A 16 -10.82 -0.80 -7.43
CA VAL A 16 -11.96 -1.55 -6.88
C VAL A 16 -12.49 -2.49 -7.95
N GLY A 17 -12.73 -3.75 -7.57
CA GLY A 17 -13.13 -4.84 -8.48
C GLY A 17 -11.97 -5.65 -9.06
N ASP A 18 -10.71 -5.27 -8.84
CA ASP A 18 -9.57 -6.08 -9.27
C ASP A 18 -9.55 -7.43 -8.54
N ARG A 19 -9.26 -8.51 -9.27
CA ARG A 19 -9.05 -9.85 -8.71
C ARG A 19 -7.63 -10.02 -8.18
N ILE A 20 -7.38 -9.50 -7.00
CA ILE A 20 -6.13 -9.66 -6.25
C ILE A 20 -6.41 -9.80 -4.76
N ASN A 21 -5.80 -10.80 -4.12
CA ASN A 21 -5.86 -10.97 -2.67
C ASN A 21 -4.66 -10.30 -1.97
N SER A 22 -4.76 -10.15 -0.64
CA SER A 22 -3.74 -9.51 0.19
C SER A 22 -2.35 -10.15 0.08
N SER A 23 -2.27 -11.47 -0.08
CA SER A 23 -1.00 -12.20 -0.20
C SER A 23 -0.30 -11.99 -1.55
N ASN A 24 -1.06 -11.84 -2.62
CA ASN A 24 -0.53 -11.49 -3.93
C ASN A 24 -0.01 -10.06 -3.93
N LEU A 25 -0.79 -9.14 -3.36
CA LEU A 25 -0.37 -7.76 -3.25
C LEU A 25 0.85 -7.59 -2.33
N SER A 26 0.92 -8.31 -1.22
CA SER A 26 2.06 -8.23 -0.29
C SER A 26 3.37 -8.64 -0.96
N ARG A 27 3.36 -9.73 -1.74
CA ARG A 27 4.55 -10.16 -2.50
C ARG A 27 4.97 -9.11 -3.52
N LYS A 28 3.99 -8.47 -4.17
CA LYS A 28 4.28 -7.38 -5.10
C LYS A 28 4.90 -6.21 -4.36
N LEU A 29 4.32 -5.72 -3.27
CA LEU A 29 4.89 -4.63 -2.46
C LEU A 29 6.31 -4.92 -1.99
N ILE A 30 6.60 -6.16 -1.56
CA ILE A 30 7.97 -6.59 -1.19
C ILE A 30 8.93 -6.49 -2.39
N SER A 31 8.51 -6.93 -3.58
CA SER A 31 9.32 -6.76 -4.80
C SER A 31 9.52 -5.28 -5.20
N MET A 32 8.67 -4.40 -4.68
CA MET A 32 8.74 -2.96 -4.83
C MET A 32 9.50 -2.27 -3.68
N TYR A 33 10.25 -3.03 -2.88
CA TYR A 33 11.05 -2.57 -1.74
C TYR A 33 10.26 -2.00 -0.55
N PHE A 34 8.97 -2.36 -0.42
CA PHE A 34 8.23 -2.09 0.80
C PHE A 34 8.51 -3.15 1.87
N ASN A 35 8.52 -2.73 3.13
CA ASN A 35 8.64 -3.63 4.27
C ASN A 35 7.29 -3.90 4.92
N ARG A 36 7.04 -5.13 5.35
CA ARG A 36 5.88 -5.42 6.20
C ARG A 36 6.21 -4.97 7.62
N ASP A 37 5.41 -4.05 8.15
CA ASP A 37 5.50 -3.53 9.52
C ASP A 37 4.09 -3.38 10.09
N ASP A 38 3.69 -4.30 10.97
CA ASP A 38 2.35 -4.31 11.56
C ASP A 38 2.14 -3.17 12.58
N PHE A 39 3.21 -2.49 13.01
CA PHE A 39 3.17 -1.29 13.86
C PHE A 39 3.16 0.01 13.06
N GLN A 40 3.40 -0.04 11.74
CA GLN A 40 3.30 1.10 10.83
C GLN A 40 4.14 2.30 11.27
N SER A 41 5.35 2.03 11.73
CA SER A 41 6.19 3.05 12.38
C SER A 41 6.93 3.92 11.37
N ASN A 42 7.02 3.49 10.11
CA ASN A 42 7.89 4.07 9.10
C ASN A 42 7.21 4.21 7.74
N ARG A 43 7.70 5.16 6.93
CA ARG A 43 7.34 5.28 5.51
C ARG A 43 7.91 4.11 4.70
N GLY A 44 7.27 3.78 3.59
CA GLY A 44 7.67 2.63 2.76
C GLY A 44 7.32 1.29 3.41
N THR A 45 6.27 1.27 4.22
CA THR A 45 5.80 0.05 4.91
C THR A 45 4.36 -0.26 4.57
N PHE A 46 3.95 -1.50 4.84
CA PHE A 46 2.55 -1.89 4.83
C PHE A 46 2.26 -2.87 5.97
N SER A 47 1.00 -2.90 6.41
CA SER A 47 0.49 -3.86 7.39
C SER A 47 -0.68 -4.66 6.81
N ILE A 48 -0.93 -5.85 7.35
CA ILE A 48 -2.10 -6.66 6.99
C ILE A 48 -2.81 -7.07 8.27
N LYS A 49 -4.10 -6.74 8.37
CA LYS A 49 -4.97 -7.12 9.49
C LYS A 49 -6.23 -7.75 8.90
N GLY A 50 -6.31 -9.08 8.96
CA GLY A 50 -7.39 -9.85 8.35
C GLY A 50 -7.47 -9.64 6.84
N ASP A 51 -8.63 -9.15 6.40
CA ASP A 51 -9.01 -8.80 5.04
C ASP A 51 -8.70 -7.32 4.68
N THR A 52 -7.91 -6.64 5.50
CA THR A 52 -7.45 -5.28 5.26
C THR A 52 -5.94 -5.23 5.09
N MET A 53 -5.47 -4.45 4.11
CA MET A 53 -4.09 -4.00 4.00
C MET A 53 -4.03 -2.48 4.11
N GLU A 54 -3.08 -1.95 4.88
CA GLU A 54 -2.79 -0.53 4.90
C GLU A 54 -1.34 -0.27 4.48
N ILE A 55 -1.16 0.69 3.59
CA ILE A 55 0.10 1.00 2.91
C ILE A 55 0.47 2.44 3.26
N ILE A 56 1.71 2.64 3.72
CA ILE A 56 2.32 3.95 3.96
C ILE A 56 3.39 4.15 2.87
N PRO A 57 3.10 4.94 1.82
CA PRO A 57 4.06 5.22 0.76
C PRO A 57 5.31 5.94 1.29
N SER A 58 6.44 5.76 0.60
CA SER A 58 7.72 6.36 0.99
C SER A 58 7.76 7.89 0.89
N TYR A 59 6.94 8.48 0.01
CA TYR A 59 7.05 9.90 -0.39
C TYR A 59 5.83 10.77 -0.09
N GLU A 60 4.72 10.19 0.35
CA GLU A 60 3.42 10.87 0.36
C GLU A 60 2.91 11.15 1.79
N GLU A 61 2.10 12.20 1.96
CA GLU A 61 1.45 12.57 3.23
C GLU A 61 0.11 11.87 3.45
N PHE A 62 -0.07 10.67 2.88
CA PHE A 62 -1.27 9.88 3.05
C PHE A 62 -0.98 8.39 3.26
N SER A 63 -1.89 7.68 3.92
CA SER A 63 -1.94 6.21 3.90
C SER A 63 -3.06 5.73 2.99
N ILE A 64 -2.90 4.53 2.42
CA ILE A 64 -3.92 3.86 1.61
C ILE A 64 -4.37 2.63 2.37
N LYS A 65 -5.68 2.51 2.63
CA LYS A 65 -6.29 1.27 3.12
C LYS A 65 -7.02 0.58 1.98
N ILE A 66 -6.77 -0.71 1.83
CA ILE A 66 -7.42 -1.59 0.87
C ILE A 66 -8.15 -2.69 1.64
N GLU A 67 -9.44 -2.82 1.39
CA GLU A 67 -10.30 -3.86 1.95
C GLU A 67 -10.55 -4.91 0.85
N PHE A 68 -10.44 -6.17 1.22
CA PHE A 68 -10.58 -7.31 0.31
C PHE A 68 -11.82 -8.12 0.66
N PHE A 69 -12.50 -8.66 -0.35
CA PHE A 69 -13.52 -9.69 -0.19
C PHE A 69 -13.07 -10.95 -0.92
N GLY A 70 -12.43 -11.87 -0.19
CA GLY A 70 -11.78 -13.04 -0.78
C GLY A 70 -10.61 -12.65 -1.68
N ASP A 71 -10.79 -12.80 -2.99
CA ASP A 71 -9.82 -12.40 -4.02
C ASP A 71 -10.17 -11.09 -4.73
N LEU A 72 -11.17 -10.35 -4.28
CA LEU A 72 -11.58 -9.08 -4.86
C LEU A 72 -11.12 -7.89 -4.00
N VAL A 73 -10.70 -6.82 -4.65
CA VAL A 73 -10.58 -5.50 -4.01
C VAL A 73 -11.99 -4.93 -3.86
N ASP A 74 -12.46 -4.87 -2.62
CA ASP A 74 -13.80 -4.37 -2.28
C ASP A 74 -13.82 -2.85 -2.15
N ARG A 75 -12.82 -2.28 -1.48
CA ARG A 75 -12.74 -0.83 -1.24
C ARG A 75 -11.32 -0.33 -1.11
N ILE A 76 -11.10 0.91 -1.56
CA ILE A 76 -9.86 1.66 -1.40
C ILE A 76 -10.19 2.99 -0.72
N THR A 77 -9.47 3.31 0.36
CA THR A 77 -9.62 4.57 1.11
C THR A 77 -8.28 5.26 1.26
N GLU A 78 -8.22 6.56 0.95
CA GLU A 78 -7.06 7.42 1.19
C GLU A 78 -7.25 8.19 2.50
N PHE A 79 -6.25 8.15 3.38
CA PHE A 79 -6.21 8.94 4.60
C PHE A 79 -5.08 9.95 4.51
N ARG A 80 -5.41 11.23 4.35
CA ARG A 80 -4.41 12.30 4.41
C ARG A 80 -4.10 12.65 5.86
N TYR A 81 -2.82 12.72 6.21
CA TYR A 81 -2.41 13.25 7.50
C TYR A 81 -2.62 14.77 7.47
N THR A 82 -3.69 15.25 8.08
CA THR A 82 -3.85 16.70 8.29
C THR A 82 -2.85 17.12 9.35
N ASN A 83 -1.80 17.84 8.96
CA ASN A 83 -0.89 18.45 9.90
C ASN A 83 -1.70 19.45 10.75
N LYS A 84 -1.98 19.10 12.02
CA LYS A 84 -2.52 20.08 12.97
C LYS A 84 -1.41 21.09 13.24
N LYS A 85 -1.54 22.28 12.65
CA LYS A 85 -0.81 23.48 13.07
C LYS A 85 -1.07 23.77 14.55
#